data_AF-A0A6J6P7Y0-F1
#
_entry.id   AF-A0A6J6P7Y0-F1
#
_cell.length_a   1.000
_cell.length_b   1.000
_cell.length_c   1.000
_cell.angle_alpha   90.00
_cell.angle_beta   90.00
_cell.angle_gamma   90.00
#
_symmetry.space_group_name_H-M   'P 1'
#
loop_
_entity.id
_entity.type
_entity.pdbx_description
1 polymer ?
#
loop_
_entity_poly.entity_id
_entity_poly.type
_entity_poly.pdbx_seq_one_letter_code
_entity_poly.pdbx_strand_id
1 'polypeptide(L)'
;METVEVVETVEIVETLELVEDPPSENEPLAEEAAENGATVHDLFARIRSQGLIEDQPEDQPEVQRDASMDERDRLLLPVEKQLSKALRRLASDEQNDALDYLRRIKTSRPDFAKVLDTPERVLTKFADALIDDFTQAVAAGSEFWATVSGVSADSLFSEDDQIEECLRSNLEQFLETHRAHLERNFRDGDEQGLENSERAERIRATYRDWRSGSLNELAGDLATAGFAQGERLAAGPGTQWCWAVDHGGLPCADGEDNALEGAIACGDPFPTGDITPPAHPGCRCILLPAHL
;
A
#
# COMPACT_ATOMS: atom_id res chain seq x y z
N MET A 1 -44.38 17.84 43.92
CA MET A 1 -44.42 18.98 42.99
C MET A 1 -43.46 18.61 41.89
N GLU A 2 -44.01 17.92 40.91
CA GLU A 2 -43.30 17.10 39.92
C GLU A 2 -43.62 17.76 38.58
N THR A 3 -42.62 18.41 37.98
CA THR A 3 -42.77 19.15 36.73
C THR A 3 -42.42 18.21 35.59
N VAL A 4 -43.48 17.77 34.89
CA VAL A 4 -43.43 16.98 33.66
C VAL A 4 -43.02 17.90 32.51
N GLU A 5 -41.88 17.62 31.89
CA GLU A 5 -41.45 18.25 30.65
C GLU A 5 -42.19 17.58 29.48
N VAL A 6 -43.04 18.35 28.81
CA VAL A 6 -43.77 17.94 27.60
C VAL A 6 -42.86 18.22 26.40
N VAL A 7 -42.36 17.17 25.75
CA VAL A 7 -41.65 17.26 24.48
C VAL A 7 -42.70 17.33 23.36
N GLU A 8 -42.87 18.53 22.79
CA GLU A 8 -43.74 18.78 21.66
C GLU A 8 -43.06 18.25 20.38
N THR A 9 -43.73 17.34 19.69
CA THR A 9 -43.28 16.75 18.43
C THR A 9 -43.62 17.71 17.29
N VAL A 10 -42.60 18.24 16.62
CA VAL A 10 -42.77 19.07 15.42
C VAL A 10 -42.87 18.15 14.21
N GLU A 11 -44.08 18.02 13.66
CA GLU A 11 -44.29 17.45 12.33
C GLU A 11 -43.76 18.43 11.27
N ILE A 12 -42.76 17.99 10.50
CA ILE A 12 -42.27 18.69 9.31
C ILE A 12 -43.18 18.26 8.16
N VAL A 13 -44.09 19.14 7.74
CA VAL A 13 -44.88 18.97 6.52
C VAL A 13 -44.05 19.47 5.35
N GLU A 14 -43.49 18.55 4.57
CA GLU A 14 -42.79 18.84 3.33
C GLU A 14 -43.83 19.04 2.21
N THR A 15 -44.08 20.30 1.86
CA THR A 15 -44.93 20.67 0.72
C THR A 15 -44.18 20.43 -0.60
N LEU A 16 -44.51 19.34 -1.28
CA LEU A 16 -44.15 19.11 -2.68
C LEU A 16 -44.95 20.06 -3.59
N GLU A 17 -44.28 21.06 -4.16
CA GLU A 17 -44.80 21.80 -5.31
C GLU A 17 -44.63 20.97 -6.58
N LEU A 18 -45.76 20.56 -7.16
CA LEU A 18 -45.87 19.93 -8.47
C LEU A 18 -45.61 21.00 -9.55
N VAL A 19 -44.52 20.86 -10.30
CA VAL A 19 -44.30 21.62 -11.54
C VAL A 19 -45.15 20.96 -12.63
N GLU A 20 -46.15 21.70 -13.12
CA GLU A 20 -47.02 21.28 -14.21
C GLU A 20 -46.28 21.35 -15.56
N ASP A 21 -46.36 20.26 -16.34
CA ASP A 21 -45.92 20.19 -17.74
C ASP A 21 -46.76 21.12 -18.64
N PRO A 22 -46.14 21.87 -19.57
CA PRO A 22 -46.89 22.64 -20.56
C PRO A 22 -47.51 21.74 -21.65
N PRO A 23 -48.65 22.12 -22.25
CA PRO A 23 -49.39 21.27 -23.14
C PRO A 23 -48.71 21.12 -24.51
N SER A 24 -48.73 19.88 -24.98
CA SER A 24 -48.42 19.45 -26.35
C SER A 24 -49.48 19.96 -27.32
N GLU A 25 -49.10 20.88 -28.21
CA GLU A 25 -49.84 21.19 -29.43
C GLU A 25 -49.15 20.51 -30.62
N ASN A 26 -49.77 19.42 -31.06
CA ASN A 26 -49.50 18.74 -32.32
C ASN A 26 -50.58 19.18 -33.31
N GLU A 27 -50.22 19.88 -34.40
CA GLU A 27 -50.79 19.68 -35.75
C GLU A 27 -49.84 20.21 -36.83
N PRO A 28 -49.85 19.63 -38.05
CA PRO A 28 -48.65 19.38 -38.84
C PRO A 28 -48.37 20.49 -39.86
N LEU A 29 -47.10 20.89 -39.95
CA LEU A 29 -46.58 21.63 -41.10
C LEU A 29 -45.67 20.71 -41.92
N ALA A 30 -45.93 20.77 -43.22
CA ALA A 30 -45.49 19.85 -44.24
C ALA A 30 -43.97 19.68 -44.36
N GLU A 31 -43.60 18.52 -44.91
CA GLU A 31 -42.28 18.17 -45.43
C GLU A 31 -41.56 19.33 -46.12
N GLU A 32 -40.44 19.77 -45.56
CA GLU A 32 -39.27 20.17 -46.33
C GLU A 32 -38.03 19.52 -45.72
N ALA A 33 -37.49 18.56 -46.47
CA ALA A 33 -36.24 17.89 -46.16
C ALA A 33 -35.08 18.88 -46.22
N ALA A 34 -34.40 19.08 -45.09
CA ALA A 34 -33.02 19.52 -45.05
C ALA A 34 -32.28 18.66 -44.01
N GLU A 35 -31.79 17.51 -44.48
CA GLU A 35 -30.77 16.72 -43.80
C GLU A 35 -29.60 17.62 -43.41
N ASN A 36 -29.27 17.68 -42.12
CA ASN A 36 -27.91 17.83 -41.59
C ASN A 36 -27.94 17.91 -40.06
N GLY A 37 -28.39 16.84 -39.42
CA GLY A 37 -28.19 16.63 -37.99
C GLY A 37 -26.77 16.15 -37.71
N ALA A 38 -25.78 17.03 -37.81
CA ALA A 38 -24.42 16.68 -37.38
C ALA A 38 -24.37 16.68 -35.85
N THR A 39 -24.17 15.51 -35.27
CA THR A 39 -23.93 15.36 -33.82
C THR A 39 -22.53 15.88 -33.47
N VAL A 40 -22.30 16.14 -32.17
CA VAL A 40 -20.94 16.47 -31.67
C VAL A 40 -19.93 15.39 -32.09
N HIS A 41 -20.37 14.13 -32.15
CA HIS A 41 -19.55 13.01 -32.62
C HIS A 41 -19.19 13.14 -34.11
N ASP A 42 -20.11 13.60 -34.96
CA ASP A 42 -19.86 13.85 -36.39
C ASP A 42 -18.92 15.03 -36.62
N LEU A 43 -18.97 16.03 -35.73
CA LEU A 43 -18.04 17.15 -35.72
C LEU A 43 -16.61 16.67 -35.41
N PHE A 44 -16.44 15.84 -34.37
CA PHE A 44 -15.14 15.23 -34.06
C PHE A 44 -14.64 14.27 -35.15
N ALA A 45 -15.53 13.51 -35.79
CA ALA A 45 -15.19 12.67 -36.92
C ALA A 45 -14.74 13.50 -38.14
N ARG A 46 -15.40 14.62 -38.43
CA ARG A 46 -14.99 15.55 -39.50
C ARG A 46 -13.64 16.19 -39.20
N ILE A 47 -13.40 16.64 -37.98
CA ILE A 47 -12.13 17.27 -37.59
C ILE A 47 -10.96 16.28 -37.73
N ARG A 48 -11.14 15.01 -37.32
CA ARG A 48 -10.16 13.93 -37.54
C ARG A 48 -9.95 13.63 -39.03
N SER A 49 -11.03 13.55 -39.82
CA SER A 49 -10.94 13.28 -41.27
C SER A 49 -10.26 14.39 -42.07
N GLN A 50 -10.23 15.62 -41.54
CA GLN A 50 -9.58 16.77 -42.15
C GLN A 50 -8.11 16.94 -41.72
N GLY A 51 -7.59 16.05 -40.86
CA GLY A 51 -6.22 16.15 -40.35
C GLY A 51 -5.96 17.40 -39.50
N LEU A 52 -7.02 18.01 -38.95
CA LEU A 52 -6.94 19.20 -38.10
C LEU A 52 -6.67 18.85 -36.63
N ILE A 53 -6.85 17.59 -36.28
CA ILE A 53 -6.35 16.93 -35.08
C ILE A 53 -5.61 15.70 -35.60
N GLU A 54 -4.29 15.68 -35.51
CA GLU A 54 -3.55 14.42 -35.57
C GLU A 54 -3.95 13.61 -34.34
N ASP A 55 -4.20 12.30 -34.47
CA ASP A 55 -4.21 11.42 -33.31
C ASP A 55 -2.86 11.67 -32.63
N GLN A 56 -2.84 12.44 -31.55
CA GLN A 56 -1.68 12.46 -30.70
C GLN A 56 -1.54 11.02 -30.26
N PRO A 57 -0.39 10.37 -30.49
CA PRO A 57 -0.15 9.09 -29.85
C PRO A 57 -0.47 9.31 -28.37
N GLU A 58 -1.28 8.43 -27.78
CA GLU A 58 -1.38 8.34 -26.31
C GLU A 58 0.03 8.52 -25.75
N ASP A 59 0.19 9.37 -24.73
CA ASP A 59 1.51 9.83 -24.28
C ASP A 59 2.37 8.58 -23.98
N GLN A 60 3.24 8.23 -24.93
CA GLN A 60 3.98 6.96 -24.93
C GLN A 60 4.70 6.67 -23.60
N PRO A 61 5.28 7.68 -22.90
CA PRO A 61 5.82 7.48 -21.56
C PRO A 61 4.76 7.12 -20.50
N GLU A 62 3.54 7.64 -20.56
CA GLU A 62 2.47 7.27 -19.62
C GLU A 62 2.03 5.82 -19.83
N VAL A 63 1.82 5.40 -21.09
CA VAL A 63 1.44 4.01 -21.42
C VAL A 63 2.51 3.01 -20.98
N GLN A 64 3.79 3.35 -21.16
CA GLN A 64 4.90 2.52 -20.71
C GLN A 64 4.99 2.43 -19.18
N ARG A 65 4.69 3.51 -18.46
CA ARG A 65 4.62 3.51 -16.99
C ARG A 65 3.49 2.62 -16.48
N ASP A 66 2.29 2.74 -17.05
CA ASP A 66 1.15 1.91 -16.65
C ASP A 66 1.44 0.41 -16.86
N ALA A 67 2.00 0.05 -18.02
CA ALA A 67 2.42 -1.33 -18.30
C ALA A 67 3.50 -1.83 -17.31
N SER A 68 4.37 -0.94 -16.85
CA SER A 68 5.41 -1.25 -15.87
C SER A 68 4.83 -1.51 -14.47
N MET A 69 3.81 -0.76 -14.08
CA MET A 69 3.07 -0.96 -12.82
C MET A 69 2.28 -2.27 -12.83
N ASP A 70 1.61 -2.59 -13.94
CA ASP A 70 0.88 -3.85 -14.13
C ASP A 70 1.82 -5.06 -14.03
N GLU A 71 3.00 -4.96 -14.62
CA GLU A 71 4.01 -6.02 -14.56
C GLU A 71 4.55 -6.21 -13.15
N ARG A 72 4.83 -5.12 -12.43
CA ARG A 72 5.20 -5.17 -11.00
C ARG A 72 4.11 -5.88 -10.19
N ASP A 73 2.85 -5.51 -10.38
CA ASP A 73 1.72 -6.13 -9.66
C ASP A 73 1.62 -7.62 -9.92
N ARG A 74 1.81 -8.03 -11.18
CA ARG A 74 1.84 -9.45 -11.58
C ARG A 74 2.96 -10.20 -10.87
N LEU A 75 4.14 -9.61 -10.76
CA LEU A 75 5.33 -10.20 -10.13
C LEU A 75 5.19 -10.29 -8.61
N LEU A 76 4.65 -9.25 -7.95
CA LEU A 76 4.56 -9.18 -6.49
C LEU A 76 3.36 -9.91 -5.89
N LEU A 77 2.26 -10.08 -6.63
CA LEU A 77 1.06 -10.77 -6.12
C LEU A 77 1.33 -12.14 -5.46
N PRO A 78 2.16 -13.06 -6.01
CA PRO A 78 2.49 -14.31 -5.32
C PRO A 78 3.38 -14.10 -4.09
N VAL A 79 4.27 -13.11 -4.10
CA VAL A 79 5.21 -12.82 -3.00
C VAL A 79 4.47 -12.23 -1.80
N GLU A 80 3.61 -11.23 -2.03
CA GLU A 80 2.77 -10.62 -1.00
C GLU A 80 1.89 -11.66 -0.27
N LYS A 81 1.35 -12.64 -1.01
CA LYS A 81 0.57 -13.74 -0.43
C LYS A 81 1.42 -14.65 0.46
N GLN A 82 2.67 -14.92 0.08
CA GLN A 82 3.59 -15.73 0.87
C GLN A 82 3.99 -14.99 2.15
N LEU A 83 4.45 -13.74 2.03
CA LEU A 83 4.79 -12.85 3.15
C LEU A 83 3.61 -12.70 4.12
N SER A 84 2.40 -12.42 3.62
CA SER A 84 1.19 -12.31 4.44
C SER A 84 0.92 -13.57 5.26
N LYS A 85 1.12 -14.76 4.65
CA LYS A 85 0.91 -16.03 5.33
C LYS A 85 1.99 -16.30 6.39
N ALA A 86 3.25 -16.00 6.08
CA ALA A 86 4.38 -16.15 6.99
C ALA A 86 4.23 -15.21 8.20
N LEU A 87 3.92 -13.93 7.97
CA LEU A 87 3.65 -12.93 9.01
C LEU A 87 2.50 -13.35 9.93
N ARG A 88 1.36 -13.81 9.37
CA ARG A 88 0.23 -14.31 10.19
C ARG A 88 0.61 -15.51 11.04
N ARG A 89 1.48 -16.39 10.54
CA ARG A 89 2.00 -17.53 11.31
C ARG A 89 2.89 -17.05 12.45
N LEU A 90 3.86 -16.18 12.17
CA LEU A 90 4.76 -15.59 13.18
C LEU A 90 3.99 -14.90 14.30
N ALA A 91 3.00 -14.07 13.94
CA ALA A 91 2.13 -13.39 14.90
C ALA A 91 1.29 -14.40 15.72
N SER A 92 0.85 -15.50 15.10
CA SER A 92 0.11 -16.55 15.83
C SER A 92 1.01 -17.31 16.79
N ASP A 93 2.25 -17.60 16.40
CA ASP A 93 3.23 -18.28 17.25
C ASP A 93 3.59 -17.40 18.45
N GLU A 94 3.87 -16.10 18.24
CA GLU A 94 4.15 -15.15 19.32
C GLU A 94 2.95 -14.97 20.26
N GLN A 95 1.73 -14.87 19.73
CA GLN A 95 0.51 -14.86 20.54
C GLN A 95 0.41 -16.12 21.39
N ASN A 96 0.65 -17.29 20.82
CA ASN A 96 0.54 -18.56 21.54
C ASN A 96 1.55 -18.64 22.67
N ASP A 97 2.79 -18.20 22.44
CA ASP A 97 3.83 -18.12 23.46
C ASP A 97 3.43 -17.19 24.62
N ALA A 98 2.91 -16.00 24.29
CA ALA A 98 2.43 -15.01 25.26
C ALA A 98 1.24 -15.54 26.11
N LEU A 99 0.27 -16.20 25.46
CA LEU A 99 -0.88 -16.80 26.16
C LEU A 99 -0.47 -17.98 27.04
N ASP A 100 0.48 -18.80 26.57
CA ASP A 100 1.02 -19.91 27.35
C ASP A 100 1.78 -19.43 28.59
N TYR A 101 2.52 -18.33 28.48
CA TYR A 101 3.16 -17.68 29.61
C TYR A 101 2.14 -17.22 30.66
N LEU A 102 1.09 -16.47 30.25
CA LEU A 102 0.03 -16.02 31.16
C LEU A 102 -0.69 -17.18 31.84
N ARG A 103 -0.93 -18.28 31.13
CA ARG A 103 -1.58 -19.49 31.68
C ARG A 103 -0.74 -20.17 32.76
N ARG A 104 0.60 -20.12 32.66
CA ARG A 104 1.51 -20.75 33.63
C ARG A 104 1.69 -19.94 34.90
N ILE A 105 1.51 -18.63 34.84
CA ILE A 105 1.63 -17.73 36.00
C ILE A 105 0.33 -17.72 36.79
N LYS A 106 0.42 -18.06 38.09
CA LYS A 106 -0.77 -18.18 38.97
C LYS A 106 -0.86 -17.13 40.08
N THR A 107 0.25 -16.51 40.46
CA THR A 107 0.30 -15.72 41.70
C THR A 107 1.22 -14.50 41.62
N SER A 108 2.06 -14.42 40.57
CA SER A 108 2.99 -13.31 40.37
C SER A 108 2.47 -12.37 39.29
N ARG A 109 2.81 -11.08 39.38
CA ARG A 109 2.59 -10.14 38.29
C ARG A 109 3.31 -10.65 37.02
N PRO A 110 2.63 -10.70 35.87
CA PRO A 110 3.27 -11.05 34.60
C PRO A 110 4.40 -10.07 34.28
N ASP A 111 5.54 -10.59 33.84
CA ASP A 111 6.68 -9.80 33.39
C ASP A 111 6.58 -9.64 31.87
N PHE A 112 6.37 -8.40 31.41
CA PHE A 112 6.21 -8.09 29.98
C PHE A 112 7.40 -8.56 29.14
N ALA A 113 8.63 -8.46 29.67
CA ALA A 113 9.84 -8.92 28.99
C ALA A 113 9.94 -10.45 28.86
N LYS A 114 9.04 -11.20 29.52
CA LYS A 114 8.88 -12.65 29.35
C LYS A 114 7.64 -13.02 28.53
N VAL A 115 6.72 -12.07 28.34
CA VAL A 115 5.56 -12.22 27.46
C VAL A 115 6.00 -12.05 26.01
N LEU A 116 6.78 -11.00 25.74
CA LEU A 116 7.46 -10.78 24.48
C LEU A 116 8.96 -10.92 24.73
N ASP A 117 9.66 -11.55 23.79
CA ASP A 117 11.13 -11.62 23.82
C ASP A 117 11.76 -10.22 23.69
N THR A 118 13.08 -10.12 23.70
CA THR A 118 13.76 -8.84 23.47
C THR A 118 13.49 -8.35 22.04
N PRO A 119 13.45 -7.01 21.79
CA PRO A 119 13.20 -6.47 20.45
C PRO A 119 14.10 -7.10 19.38
N GLU A 120 15.39 -7.21 19.66
CA GLU A 120 16.39 -7.83 18.78
C GLU A 120 16.10 -9.31 18.47
N ARG A 121 15.63 -10.08 19.46
CA ARG A 121 15.30 -11.51 19.25
C ARG A 121 14.02 -11.68 18.45
N VAL A 122 13.04 -10.80 18.64
CA VAL A 122 11.82 -10.77 17.82
C VAL A 122 12.17 -10.39 16.38
N LEU A 123 12.95 -9.32 16.19
CA LEU A 123 13.40 -8.87 14.87
C LEU A 123 14.14 -9.98 14.13
N THR A 124 15.14 -10.61 14.77
CA THR A 124 15.88 -11.73 14.17
C THR A 124 14.94 -12.91 13.83
N LYS A 125 14.02 -13.30 14.73
CA LYS A 125 13.04 -14.37 14.45
C LYS A 125 12.17 -14.07 13.24
N PHE A 126 11.74 -12.82 13.06
CA PHE A 126 10.94 -12.41 11.91
C PHE A 126 11.78 -12.35 10.63
N ALA A 127 12.96 -11.75 10.68
CA ALA A 127 13.88 -11.66 9.54
C ALA A 127 14.26 -13.06 9.03
N ASP A 128 14.72 -13.96 9.91
CA ASP A 128 15.08 -15.35 9.58
C ASP A 128 13.94 -16.11 8.89
N ALA A 129 12.69 -15.83 9.30
CA ALA A 129 11.51 -16.52 8.79
C ALA A 129 10.97 -15.93 7.48
N LEU A 130 11.35 -14.69 7.14
CA LEU A 130 10.83 -13.96 5.98
C LEU A 130 11.88 -13.79 4.88
N ILE A 131 13.17 -14.03 5.15
CA ILE A 131 14.26 -13.75 4.21
C ILE A 131 14.08 -14.45 2.86
N ASP A 132 13.63 -15.71 2.84
CA ASP A 132 13.42 -16.45 1.58
C ASP A 132 12.30 -15.84 0.73
N ASP A 133 11.22 -15.39 1.36
CA ASP A 133 10.09 -14.74 0.68
C ASP A 133 10.47 -13.31 0.23
N PHE A 134 11.24 -12.59 1.06
CA PHE A 134 11.75 -11.26 0.72
C PHE A 134 12.73 -11.29 -0.45
N THR A 135 13.65 -12.27 -0.48
CA THR A 135 14.57 -12.49 -1.60
C THR A 135 13.84 -12.79 -2.91
N GLN A 136 12.63 -13.37 -2.87
CA GLN A 136 11.81 -13.52 -4.08
C GLN A 136 11.33 -12.15 -4.62
N ALA A 137 11.00 -11.19 -3.76
CA ALA A 137 10.68 -9.82 -4.20
C ALA A 137 11.93 -9.14 -4.81
N VAL A 138 13.10 -9.33 -4.18
CA VAL A 138 14.38 -8.83 -4.73
C VAL A 138 14.66 -9.40 -6.12
N ALA A 139 14.52 -10.72 -6.29
CA ALA A 139 14.71 -11.35 -7.58
C ALA A 139 13.75 -10.80 -8.65
N ALA A 140 12.48 -10.58 -8.28
CA ALA A 140 11.48 -10.00 -9.16
C ALA A 140 11.83 -8.57 -9.60
N GLY A 141 12.28 -7.72 -8.68
CA GLY A 141 12.71 -6.35 -9.00
C GLY A 141 13.95 -6.31 -9.89
N SER A 142 14.90 -7.22 -9.67
CA SER A 142 16.07 -7.34 -10.54
C SER A 142 15.72 -7.83 -11.95
N GLU A 143 14.83 -8.82 -12.08
CA GLU A 143 14.34 -9.31 -13.39
C GLU A 143 13.56 -8.22 -14.13
N PHE A 144 12.70 -7.50 -13.41
CA PHE A 144 11.97 -6.35 -13.93
C PHE A 144 12.92 -5.29 -14.48
N TRP A 145 13.89 -4.86 -13.67
CA TRP A 145 14.89 -3.87 -14.07
C TRP A 145 15.67 -4.28 -15.32
N ALA A 146 16.16 -5.52 -15.36
CA ALA A 146 16.88 -6.05 -16.52
C ALA A 146 16.03 -6.01 -17.79
N THR A 147 14.73 -6.30 -17.67
CA THR A 147 13.78 -6.27 -18.78
C THR A 147 13.55 -4.84 -19.28
N VAL A 148 13.27 -3.89 -18.39
CA VAL A 148 12.94 -2.51 -18.79
C VAL A 148 14.17 -1.70 -19.21
N SER A 149 15.36 -2.02 -18.70
CA SER A 149 16.62 -1.34 -19.08
C SER A 149 17.31 -1.94 -20.31
N GLY A 150 16.94 -3.16 -20.72
CA GLY A 150 17.62 -3.90 -21.78
C GLY A 150 19.05 -4.35 -21.44
N VAL A 151 19.46 -4.24 -20.17
CA VAL A 151 20.77 -4.69 -19.66
C VAL A 151 20.64 -6.11 -19.10
N SER A 152 21.60 -6.99 -19.42
CA SER A 152 21.60 -8.37 -18.90
C SER A 152 21.72 -8.38 -17.37
N ALA A 153 20.90 -9.19 -16.71
CA ALA A 153 20.91 -9.41 -15.26
C ALA A 153 22.18 -10.13 -14.73
N ASP A 154 23.21 -10.33 -15.57
CA ASP A 154 24.41 -11.16 -15.30
C ASP A 154 25.29 -10.68 -14.12
N SER A 155 24.88 -9.66 -13.37
CA SER A 155 25.61 -9.09 -12.22
C SER A 155 24.83 -9.16 -10.91
N LEU A 156 24.03 -10.22 -10.69
CA LEU A 156 23.48 -10.53 -9.36
C LEU A 156 24.62 -10.98 -8.44
N PHE A 157 25.36 -10.01 -7.88
CA PHE A 157 26.26 -10.25 -6.77
C PHE A 157 25.40 -10.63 -5.55
N SER A 158 25.76 -11.72 -4.87
CA SER A 158 25.14 -12.11 -3.61
C SER A 158 25.50 -11.09 -2.54
N GLU A 159 24.69 -10.04 -2.44
CA GLU A 159 24.74 -9.07 -1.35
C GLU A 159 23.76 -9.47 -0.25
N ASP A 160 23.85 -10.73 0.18
CA ASP A 160 22.95 -11.33 1.18
C ASP A 160 22.85 -10.45 2.43
N ASP A 161 23.98 -9.86 2.86
CA ASP A 161 24.03 -8.91 3.99
C ASP A 161 23.16 -7.66 3.75
N GLN A 162 23.16 -7.10 2.53
CA GLN A 162 22.34 -5.92 2.21
C GLN A 162 20.85 -6.25 2.09
N ILE A 163 20.53 -7.45 1.58
CA ILE A 163 19.16 -7.94 1.51
C ILE A 163 18.61 -8.14 2.94
N GLU A 164 19.40 -8.77 3.80
CA GLU A 164 19.05 -8.94 5.21
C GLU A 164 18.90 -7.59 5.93
N GLU A 165 19.85 -6.67 5.75
CA GLU A 165 19.79 -5.33 6.34
C GLU A 165 18.52 -4.58 5.89
N CYS A 166 18.20 -4.63 4.59
CA CYS A 166 16.99 -4.02 4.04
C CYS A 166 15.71 -4.60 4.68
N LEU A 167 15.60 -5.93 4.76
CA LEU A 167 14.47 -6.59 5.42
C LEU A 167 14.35 -6.17 6.88
N ARG A 168 15.47 -6.16 7.62
CA ARG A 168 15.49 -5.82 9.04
C ARG A 168 15.05 -4.38 9.29
N SER A 169 15.55 -3.42 8.52
CA SER A 169 15.15 -2.01 8.63
C SER A 169 13.65 -1.81 8.41
N ASN A 170 13.06 -2.50 7.43
CA ASN A 170 11.63 -2.42 7.16
C ASN A 170 10.77 -3.08 8.26
N LEU A 171 11.28 -4.12 8.93
CA LEU A 171 10.59 -4.77 10.05
C LEU A 171 10.66 -3.97 11.35
N GLU A 172 11.77 -3.27 11.61
CA GLU A 172 12.07 -2.68 12.91
C GLU A 172 10.99 -1.70 13.38
N GLN A 173 10.61 -0.73 12.54
CA GLN A 173 9.61 0.29 12.91
C GLN A 173 8.23 -0.33 13.20
N PHE A 174 7.82 -1.31 12.41
CA PHE A 174 6.56 -2.03 12.61
C PHE A 174 6.58 -2.76 13.95
N LEU A 175 7.60 -3.58 14.20
CA LEU A 175 7.72 -4.39 15.41
C LEU A 175 7.80 -3.51 16.67
N GLU A 176 8.51 -2.39 16.61
CA GLU A 176 8.59 -1.45 17.73
C GLU A 176 7.24 -0.81 18.05
N THR A 177 6.53 -0.32 17.03
CA THR A 177 5.18 0.28 17.18
C THR A 177 4.23 -0.68 17.91
N HIS A 178 4.29 -1.95 17.55
CA HIS A 178 3.39 -2.94 18.11
C HIS A 178 3.81 -3.49 19.46
N ARG A 179 5.13 -3.59 19.69
CA ARG A 179 5.65 -3.81 21.04
C ARG A 179 5.16 -2.72 21.98
N ALA A 180 5.26 -1.45 21.58
CA ALA A 180 4.79 -0.32 22.37
C ALA A 180 3.27 -0.39 22.64
N HIS A 181 2.47 -0.83 21.66
CA HIS A 181 1.04 -1.06 21.85
C HIS A 181 0.74 -2.17 22.86
N LEU A 182 1.43 -3.32 22.77
CA LEU A 182 1.29 -4.41 23.73
C LEU A 182 1.75 -3.99 25.13
N GLU A 183 2.86 -3.25 25.24
CA GLU A 183 3.38 -2.76 26.51
C GLU A 183 2.38 -1.83 27.21
N ARG A 184 1.77 -0.92 26.45
CA ARG A 184 0.70 -0.04 26.95
C ARG A 184 -0.48 -0.84 27.48
N ASN A 185 -0.97 -1.83 26.71
CA ASN A 185 -2.06 -2.70 27.15
C ASN A 185 -1.75 -3.45 28.44
N PHE A 186 -0.49 -3.88 28.62
CA PHE A 186 -0.03 -4.53 29.86
C PHE A 186 0.01 -3.57 31.04
N ARG A 187 0.55 -2.37 30.84
CA ARG A 187 0.63 -1.31 31.85
C ARG A 187 -0.76 -0.91 32.34
N ASP A 188 -1.68 -0.64 31.41
CA ASP A 188 -3.06 -0.28 31.71
C ASP A 188 -3.77 -1.43 32.45
N GLY A 189 -3.47 -2.67 32.09
CA GLY A 189 -3.98 -3.86 32.78
C GLY A 189 -3.47 -4.00 34.21
N ASP A 190 -2.22 -3.60 34.47
CA ASP A 190 -1.64 -3.56 35.82
C ASP A 190 -2.31 -2.49 36.69
N GLU A 191 -2.51 -1.29 36.14
CA GLU A 191 -3.18 -0.19 36.84
C GLU A 191 -4.64 -0.53 37.18
N GLN A 192 -5.31 -1.28 36.31
CA GLN A 192 -6.69 -1.74 36.49
C GLN A 192 -6.81 -3.02 37.33
N GLY A 193 -5.69 -3.64 37.72
CA GLY A 193 -5.70 -4.87 38.52
C GLY A 193 -6.27 -6.10 37.79
N LEU A 194 -6.14 -6.16 36.47
CA LEU A 194 -6.75 -7.22 35.65
C LEU A 194 -6.20 -8.61 35.96
N GLU A 195 -7.11 -9.58 35.93
CA GLU A 195 -6.76 -10.99 35.99
C GLU A 195 -6.08 -11.46 34.69
N ASN A 196 -5.36 -12.59 34.76
CA ASN A 196 -4.67 -13.14 33.59
C ASN A 196 -5.64 -13.54 32.46
N SER A 197 -6.89 -13.89 32.79
CA SER A 197 -7.97 -14.18 31.83
C SER A 197 -8.33 -12.94 31.00
N GLU A 198 -8.45 -11.79 31.64
CA GLU A 198 -8.76 -10.50 30.99
C GLU A 198 -7.58 -10.00 30.17
N ARG A 199 -6.34 -10.14 30.67
CA ARG A 199 -5.12 -9.83 29.92
C ARG A 199 -4.99 -10.68 28.67
N ALA A 200 -5.27 -11.98 28.80
CA ALA A 200 -5.28 -12.89 27.67
C ALA A 200 -6.28 -12.45 26.59
N GLU A 201 -7.44 -11.92 26.98
CA GLU A 201 -8.40 -11.41 25.99
C GLU A 201 -7.92 -10.13 25.30
N ARG A 202 -7.25 -9.22 26.02
CA ARG A 202 -6.62 -8.04 25.39
C ARG A 202 -5.52 -8.43 24.41
N ILE A 203 -4.65 -9.37 24.76
CA ILE A 203 -3.65 -9.93 23.83
C ILE A 203 -4.36 -10.51 22.60
N ARG A 204 -5.44 -11.28 22.80
CA ARG A 204 -6.18 -11.82 21.66
C ARG A 204 -6.72 -10.73 20.75
N ALA A 205 -7.26 -9.65 21.32
CA ALA A 205 -7.74 -8.50 20.56
C ALA A 205 -6.60 -7.87 19.74
N THR A 206 -5.48 -7.53 20.37
CA THR A 206 -4.34 -6.90 19.67
C THR A 206 -3.84 -7.73 18.48
N TYR A 207 -3.67 -9.04 18.65
CA TYR A 207 -3.22 -9.92 17.57
C TYR A 207 -4.31 -10.22 16.53
N ARG A 208 -5.60 -10.08 16.87
CA ARG A 208 -6.69 -10.15 15.87
C ARG A 208 -6.65 -8.93 14.97
N ASP A 209 -6.48 -7.74 15.55
CA ASP A 209 -6.41 -6.48 14.80
C ASP A 209 -5.22 -6.52 13.82
N TRP A 210 -4.06 -6.96 14.30
CA TRP A 210 -2.88 -7.25 13.49
C TRP A 210 -3.16 -8.12 12.26
N ARG A 211 -3.79 -9.28 12.47
CA ARG A 211 -4.06 -10.23 11.38
C ARG A 211 -5.13 -9.73 10.41
N SER A 212 -5.97 -8.78 10.83
CA SER A 212 -7.05 -8.23 10.02
C SER A 212 -6.60 -7.17 9.02
N GLY A 213 -5.56 -6.39 9.34
CA GLY A 213 -5.08 -5.29 8.51
C GLY A 213 -3.56 -5.19 8.46
N SER A 214 -2.94 -4.81 9.58
CA SER A 214 -1.53 -4.38 9.63
C SER A 214 -0.52 -5.38 9.08
N LEU A 215 -0.76 -6.69 9.21
CA LEU A 215 0.16 -7.69 8.64
C LEU A 215 0.07 -7.80 7.11
N ASN A 216 -1.06 -7.46 6.50
CA ASN A 216 -1.17 -7.42 5.03
C ASN A 216 -0.54 -6.14 4.49
N GLU A 217 -0.71 -5.01 5.19
CA GLU A 217 -0.05 -3.75 4.86
C GLU A 217 1.48 -3.93 4.90
N LEU A 218 2.01 -4.49 6.00
CA LEU A 218 3.42 -4.83 6.11
C LEU A 218 3.89 -5.78 5.00
N ALA A 219 3.08 -6.77 4.61
CA ALA A 219 3.45 -7.68 3.52
C ALA A 219 3.62 -6.94 2.19
N GLY A 220 2.75 -5.97 1.88
CA GLY A 220 2.88 -5.12 0.70
C GLY A 220 4.09 -4.18 0.77
N ASP A 221 4.35 -3.60 1.94
CA ASP A 221 5.53 -2.74 2.16
C ASP A 221 6.83 -3.53 2.00
N LEU A 222 6.91 -4.73 2.58
CA LEU A 222 8.05 -5.63 2.43
C LEU A 222 8.24 -6.10 0.98
N ALA A 223 7.15 -6.40 0.28
CA ALA A 223 7.23 -6.78 -1.13
C ALA A 223 7.75 -5.62 -1.98
N THR A 224 7.28 -4.39 -1.73
CA THR A 224 7.73 -3.19 -2.44
C THR A 224 9.20 -2.87 -2.11
N ALA A 225 9.59 -2.95 -0.84
CA ALA A 225 10.98 -2.72 -0.42
C ALA A 225 11.93 -3.74 -1.03
N GLY A 226 11.55 -5.03 -1.04
CA GLY A 226 12.32 -6.09 -1.67
C GLY A 226 12.44 -5.87 -3.18
N PHE A 227 11.35 -5.52 -3.85
CA PHE A 227 11.36 -5.21 -5.28
C PHE A 227 12.32 -4.06 -5.61
N ALA A 228 12.22 -2.94 -4.90
CA ALA A 228 13.07 -1.79 -5.14
C ALA A 228 14.54 -2.05 -4.78
N GLN A 229 14.79 -2.89 -3.77
CA GLN A 229 16.14 -3.41 -3.49
C GLN A 229 16.67 -4.20 -4.69
N GLY A 230 15.84 -5.04 -5.31
CA GLY A 230 16.16 -5.76 -6.54
C GLY A 230 16.50 -4.85 -7.71
N GLU A 231 15.70 -3.79 -7.92
CA GLU A 231 15.96 -2.76 -8.92
C GLU A 231 17.31 -2.08 -8.67
N ARG A 232 17.60 -1.69 -7.42
CA ARG A 232 18.87 -1.05 -7.01
C ARG A 232 20.08 -1.92 -7.30
N LEU A 233 20.02 -3.20 -6.91
CA LEU A 233 21.10 -4.14 -7.14
C LEU A 233 21.35 -4.38 -8.63
N ALA A 234 20.28 -4.47 -9.44
CA ALA A 234 20.38 -4.68 -10.87
C ALA A 234 20.82 -3.42 -11.65
N ALA A 235 20.41 -2.23 -11.21
CA ALA A 235 20.84 -0.96 -11.77
C ALA A 235 22.35 -0.76 -11.57
N GLY A 236 22.84 -1.06 -10.38
CA GLY A 236 24.24 -0.87 -10.01
C GLY A 236 24.62 0.60 -9.79
N PRO A 237 25.76 0.86 -9.12
CA PRO A 237 26.13 2.21 -8.70
C PRO A 237 26.24 3.21 -9.85
N GLY A 238 25.64 4.39 -9.68
CA GLY A 238 25.74 5.50 -10.64
C GLY A 238 24.81 5.44 -11.84
N THR A 239 24.10 4.33 -12.05
CA THR A 239 23.07 4.21 -13.09
C THR A 239 21.97 5.23 -12.86
N GLN A 240 21.54 5.92 -13.91
CA GLN A 240 20.52 6.97 -13.81
C GLN A 240 19.11 6.37 -13.84
N TRP A 241 18.30 6.73 -12.85
CA TRP A 241 16.94 6.26 -12.69
C TRP A 241 15.99 7.37 -12.26
N CYS A 242 14.70 7.15 -12.44
CA CYS A 242 13.63 8.07 -12.08
C CYS A 242 12.63 7.36 -11.16
N TRP A 243 12.02 8.11 -10.25
CA TRP A 243 10.90 7.64 -9.45
C TRP A 243 9.63 7.61 -10.31
N ALA A 244 8.98 6.46 -10.42
CA ALA A 244 7.71 6.32 -11.11
C ALA A 244 6.59 6.15 -10.07
N VAL A 245 5.65 7.09 -10.05
CA VAL A 245 4.56 7.14 -9.08
C VAL A 245 3.45 6.17 -9.48
N ASP A 246 3.04 5.31 -8.56
CA ASP A 246 1.82 4.51 -8.73
C ASP A 246 0.59 5.35 -8.34
N HIS A 247 -0.28 5.62 -9.32
CA HIS A 247 -1.54 6.33 -9.13
C HIS A 247 -2.75 5.40 -8.94
N GLY A 248 -2.55 4.08 -9.01
CA GLY A 248 -3.58 3.06 -8.79
C GLY A 248 -3.78 2.66 -7.32
N GLY A 249 -2.91 3.14 -6.42
CA GLY A 249 -2.92 2.85 -4.98
C GLY A 249 -3.32 4.03 -4.09
N LEU A 250 -2.84 4.02 -2.84
CA LEU A 250 -2.90 5.21 -1.98
C LEU A 250 -2.05 6.32 -2.60
N PRO A 251 -2.50 7.60 -2.57
CA PRO A 251 -1.70 8.71 -3.05
C PRO A 251 -0.33 8.76 -2.38
N CYS A 252 0.72 8.98 -3.16
CA CYS A 252 2.09 9.02 -2.70
C CYS A 252 2.68 10.42 -2.91
N ALA A 253 2.47 11.32 -1.95
CA ALA A 253 2.97 12.70 -2.03
C ALA A 253 4.50 12.75 -2.11
N ASP A 254 5.20 11.94 -1.31
CA ASP A 254 6.65 11.83 -1.38
C ASP A 254 7.12 11.31 -2.73
N GLY A 255 6.36 10.38 -3.33
CA GLY A 255 6.63 9.89 -4.68
C GLY A 255 6.43 10.95 -5.76
N GLU A 256 5.41 11.79 -5.64
CA GLU A 256 5.19 12.94 -6.52
C GLU A 256 6.38 13.91 -6.45
N ASP A 257 6.84 14.25 -5.24
CA ASP A 257 8.02 15.11 -5.04
C ASP A 257 9.29 14.46 -5.59
N ASN A 258 9.48 13.15 -5.40
CA ASN A 258 10.62 12.40 -5.93
C ASN A 258 10.62 12.34 -7.46
N ALA A 259 9.45 12.20 -8.08
CA ALA A 259 9.31 12.16 -9.54
C ALA A 259 9.61 13.51 -10.21
N LEU A 260 9.40 14.63 -9.50
CA LEU A 260 9.69 15.98 -10.02
C LEU A 260 11.19 16.27 -10.21
N GLU A 261 12.07 15.62 -9.44
CA GLU A 261 13.52 15.75 -9.60
C GLU A 261 14.00 15.15 -10.94
N GLY A 262 13.29 14.14 -11.44
CA GLY A 262 13.68 13.39 -12.63
C GLY A 262 14.80 12.40 -12.35
N ALA A 263 15.85 12.44 -13.17
CA ALA A 263 16.91 11.45 -13.15
C ALA A 263 17.93 11.72 -12.03
N ILE A 264 18.13 10.72 -11.16
CA ILE A 264 19.20 10.73 -10.16
C ILE A 264 20.08 9.48 -10.29
N ALA A 265 21.27 9.51 -9.69
CA ALA A 265 22.14 8.35 -9.66
C ALA A 265 21.64 7.30 -8.65
N CYS A 266 21.69 6.03 -9.03
CA CYS A 266 21.39 4.90 -8.16
C CYS A 266 22.25 4.93 -6.89
N GLY A 267 21.57 4.99 -5.75
CA GLY A 267 22.17 5.09 -4.41
C GLY A 267 22.19 6.51 -3.83
N ASP A 268 21.99 7.55 -4.64
CA ASP A 268 21.81 8.92 -4.14
C ASP A 268 20.35 9.11 -3.66
N PRO A 269 20.12 9.94 -2.63
CA PRO A 269 18.78 10.21 -2.13
C PRO A 269 17.99 11.13 -3.08
N PHE A 270 16.70 10.84 -3.24
CA PHE A 270 15.72 11.76 -3.83
C PHE A 270 15.43 12.96 -2.88
N PRO A 271 14.70 14.00 -3.31
CA PRO A 271 14.45 15.21 -2.50
C PRO A 271 13.83 14.97 -1.12
N THR A 272 13.02 13.93 -0.98
CA THR A 272 12.40 13.51 0.30
C THR A 272 13.39 12.81 1.25
N GLY A 273 14.57 12.43 0.74
CA GLY A 273 15.60 11.67 1.45
C GLY A 273 15.55 10.17 1.19
N ASP A 274 14.49 9.67 0.53
CA ASP A 274 14.35 8.27 0.17
C ASP A 274 15.36 7.86 -0.91
N ILE A 275 15.94 6.67 -0.78
CA ILE A 275 16.84 6.09 -1.79
C ILE A 275 16.04 5.21 -2.76
N THR A 276 15.05 4.49 -2.24
CA THR A 276 14.19 3.56 -2.96
C THR A 276 12.78 3.56 -2.35
N PRO A 277 11.72 3.19 -3.09
CA PRO A 277 10.44 2.83 -2.50
C PRO A 277 10.57 1.68 -1.46
N PRO A 278 9.63 1.57 -0.51
CA PRO A 278 8.52 2.49 -0.24
C PRO A 278 8.98 3.76 0.49
N ALA A 279 8.44 4.93 0.12
CA ALA A 279 8.66 6.20 0.83
C ALA A 279 7.85 6.29 2.14
N HIS A 280 6.72 5.59 2.20
CA HIS A 280 5.82 5.54 3.35
C HIS A 280 5.04 4.22 3.34
N PRO A 281 4.37 3.84 4.45
CA PRO A 281 3.50 2.67 4.45
C PRO A 281 2.42 2.74 3.36
N GLY A 282 2.27 1.66 2.59
CA GLY A 282 1.38 1.55 1.45
C GLY A 282 1.88 2.20 0.15
N CYS A 283 3.12 2.72 0.12
CA CYS A 283 3.74 3.20 -1.11
C CYS A 283 3.94 2.02 -2.07
N ARG A 284 3.54 2.21 -3.32
CA ARG A 284 3.58 1.20 -4.38
C ARG A 284 4.39 1.65 -5.59
N CYS A 285 5.16 2.72 -5.46
CA CYS A 285 6.00 3.26 -6.54
C CYS A 285 7.11 2.29 -6.93
N ILE A 286 7.68 2.50 -8.11
CA ILE A 286 8.81 1.72 -8.66
C ILE A 286 9.90 2.65 -9.18
N LEU A 287 11.05 2.08 -9.57
CA LEU A 287 12.15 2.81 -10.17
C LEU A 287 12.30 2.41 -11.63
N LEU A 288 12.42 3.41 -12.51
CA LEU A 288 12.58 3.19 -13.94
C LEU A 288 13.91 3.76 -14.44
N PRO A 289 14.56 3.14 -15.44
CA PRO A 289 15.70 3.75 -16.11
C PRO A 289 15.37 5.13 -16.65
N ALA A 290 16.27 6.11 -16.46
CA ALA A 290 16.02 7.51 -16.83
C ALA A 290 15.90 7.77 -18.35
N HIS A 291 16.15 6.77 -19.18
CA HIS A 291 16.08 6.88 -20.64
C HIS A 291 14.76 6.35 -21.23
N LEU A 292 13.83 5.90 -20.37
CA LEU A 292 12.47 5.49 -20.75
C LEU A 292 11.53 6.69 -20.89
#